data_AF-A0A7Y5LX94-F1
#
_entry.id   AF-A0A7Y5LX94-F1
#
_cell.length_a   1.000
_cell.length_b   1.000
_cell.length_c   1.000
_cell.angle_alpha   90.00
_cell.angle_beta   90.00
_cell.angle_gamma   90.00
#
_symmetry.space_group_name_H-M   'P 1'
#
loop_
_entity.id
_entity.type
_entity.pdbx_description
1 polymer ?
#
loop_
_entity_poly.entity_id
_entity_poly.type
_entity_poly.pdbx_seq_one_letter_code
_entity_poly.pdbx_strand_id
1 'polypeptide(L)'
;MNPALAPVVFRSACVAALLAAVLFAVGVLGGTFPPFLAQAMLTATGLAVGGGLAAAYLRTPAPRRGLGPLGLGFIVASQAAFLLLVWTDWKQEALLWRLWWATAVPSLVVAHLRVLRLAGIAWDSPFGRGTAAAVVAHGAGWVVLILRGDILADPPGWFVAVMGVLGAAGAVATAVQWA
;
A
#
# COMPACT_ATOMS: atom_id res chain seq x y z
N MET A 1 -12.42 16.80 3.41
CA MET A 1 -11.20 16.66 2.57
C MET A 1 -11.45 17.43 1.28
N ASN A 2 -10.46 18.21 0.82
CA ASN A 2 -10.59 19.03 -0.38
C ASN A 2 -10.28 18.17 -1.63
N PRO A 3 -11.29 17.80 -2.46
CA PRO A 3 -11.07 16.97 -3.65
C PRO A 3 -10.17 17.65 -4.70
N ALA A 4 -10.02 18.98 -4.65
CA ALA A 4 -9.12 19.72 -5.53
C ALA A 4 -7.63 19.38 -5.32
N LEU A 5 -7.27 18.78 -4.19
CA LEU A 5 -5.90 18.31 -3.93
C LEU A 5 -5.57 17.00 -4.63
N ALA A 6 -6.58 16.18 -4.97
CA ALA A 6 -6.37 14.88 -5.62
C ALA A 6 -5.53 14.93 -6.91
N PRO A 7 -5.78 15.83 -7.88
CA PRO A 7 -4.95 15.92 -9.09
C PRO A 7 -3.53 16.37 -8.78
N VAL A 8 -3.32 17.27 -7.82
CA VAL A 8 -1.99 17.74 -7.43
C VAL A 8 -1.18 16.61 -6.80
N VAL A 9 -1.76 15.93 -5.81
CA VAL A 9 -1.13 14.77 -5.14
C VAL A 9 -0.80 13.66 -6.14
N PHE A 10 -1.71 13.38 -7.07
CA PHE A 10 -1.47 12.38 -8.12
C PHE A 10 -0.33 12.78 -9.06
N ARG A 11 -0.26 14.05 -9.49
CA ARG A 11 0.87 14.53 -10.33
C ARG A 11 2.20 14.41 -9.59
N SER A 12 2.24 14.78 -8.31
CA SER A 12 3.44 14.59 -7.48
C SER A 12 3.85 13.12 -7.38
N ALA A 13 2.88 12.20 -7.23
CA ALA A 13 3.14 10.77 -7.24
C ALA A 13 3.72 10.28 -8.57
N CYS A 14 3.20 10.76 -9.71
CA CYS A 14 3.75 10.44 -11.04
C CYS A 14 5.17 10.97 -11.21
N VAL A 15 5.46 12.21 -10.77
CA VAL A 15 6.81 12.76 -10.81
C VAL A 15 7.77 11.94 -9.95
N ALA A 16 7.34 11.52 -8.76
CA ALA A 16 8.13 10.64 -7.90
C ALA A 16 8.37 9.26 -8.54
N ALA A 17 7.37 8.67 -9.21
CA ALA A 17 7.53 7.42 -9.95
C ALA A 17 8.53 7.55 -11.11
N LEU A 18 8.46 8.65 -11.86
CA LEU A 18 9.41 8.94 -12.94
C LEU A 18 10.82 9.11 -12.39
N LEU A 19 10.99 9.85 -11.29
CA LEU A 19 12.27 9.99 -10.62
C LEU A 19 12.82 8.62 -10.17
N ALA A 20 11.99 7.78 -9.54
CA ALA A 20 12.39 6.43 -9.14
C ALA A 20 12.87 5.59 -10.34
N ALA A 21 12.13 5.64 -11.46
CA ALA A 21 12.50 4.93 -12.68
C ALA A 21 13.82 5.43 -13.29
N VAL A 22 14.05 6.75 -13.28
CA VAL A 22 15.33 7.34 -13.74
C VAL A 22 16.48 6.92 -12.84
N LEU A 23 16.34 7.00 -11.51
CA LEU A 23 17.38 6.60 -10.57
C LEU A 23 17.70 5.10 -10.67
N PHE A 24 16.67 4.27 -10.89
CA PHE A 24 16.85 2.85 -11.17
C PHE A 24 17.64 2.63 -12.47
N ALA A 25 17.26 3.29 -13.56
CA ALA A 25 17.97 3.19 -14.83
C ALA A 25 19.44 3.64 -14.71
N VAL A 26 19.71 4.73 -13.99
CA VAL A 26 21.08 5.18 -13.69
C VAL A 26 21.88 4.12 -12.96
N GLY A 27 21.31 3.49 -11.93
CA GLY A 27 22.00 2.43 -11.18
C GLY A 27 22.25 1.18 -12.01
N VAL A 28 21.29 0.78 -12.86
CA VAL A 28 21.45 -0.36 -13.79
C VAL A 28 22.53 -0.06 -14.84
N LEU A 29 22.47 1.10 -15.49
CA LEU A 29 23.43 1.50 -16.52
C LEU A 29 24.84 1.72 -15.95
N GLY A 30 24.94 2.20 -14.71
CA GLY A 30 26.20 2.33 -13.99
C GLY A 30 26.71 1.04 -13.35
N GLY A 31 25.95 -0.07 -13.44
CA GLY A 31 26.30 -1.37 -12.88
C GLY A 31 26.41 -1.41 -11.35
N THR A 32 26.05 -0.34 -10.65
CA THR A 32 26.20 -0.20 -9.19
C THR A 32 25.10 0.70 -8.61
N PHE A 33 24.71 0.42 -7.37
CA PHE A 33 23.77 1.25 -6.62
C PHE A 33 24.48 1.82 -5.39
N PRO A 34 25.14 2.98 -5.49
CA PRO A 34 25.73 3.62 -4.32
C PRO A 34 24.64 3.90 -3.27
N PRO A 35 24.97 3.90 -1.96
CA PRO A 35 23.97 3.97 -0.89
C PRO A 35 22.98 5.13 -1.05
N PHE A 36 23.47 6.32 -1.40
CA PHE A 36 22.63 7.49 -1.63
C PHE A 36 21.66 7.31 -2.80
N LEU A 37 22.11 6.71 -3.92
CA LEU A 37 21.25 6.47 -5.08
C LEU A 37 20.13 5.49 -4.73
N ALA A 38 20.46 4.42 -4.01
CA ALA A 38 19.47 3.46 -3.52
C ALA A 38 18.46 4.11 -2.57
N GLN A 39 18.93 4.93 -1.62
CA GLN A 39 18.06 5.65 -0.68
C GLN A 39 17.14 6.65 -1.39
N ALA A 40 17.66 7.41 -2.35
CA ALA A 40 16.87 8.36 -3.14
C ALA A 40 15.82 7.63 -3.99
N MET A 41 16.19 6.51 -4.63
CA MET A 41 15.29 5.67 -5.41
C MET A 41 14.16 5.08 -4.55
N LEU A 42 14.50 4.54 -3.38
CA LEU A 42 13.52 4.01 -2.43
C LEU A 42 12.59 5.12 -1.93
N THR A 43 13.13 6.30 -1.60
CA THR A 43 12.35 7.47 -1.19
C THR A 43 11.35 7.89 -2.28
N ALA A 44 11.81 8.01 -3.52
CA ALA A 44 10.97 8.34 -4.66
C ALA A 44 9.88 7.28 -4.89
N THR A 45 10.22 6.00 -4.74
CA THR A 45 9.25 4.88 -4.81
C THR A 45 8.20 4.99 -3.69
N GLY A 46 8.64 5.23 -2.46
CA GLY A 46 7.76 5.44 -1.31
C GLY A 46 6.79 6.59 -1.56
N LEU A 47 7.28 7.75 -2.01
CA LEU A 47 6.46 8.92 -2.35
C LEU A 47 5.47 8.64 -3.48
N ALA A 48 5.89 7.90 -4.52
CA ALA A 48 5.03 7.51 -5.62
C ALA A 48 3.86 6.64 -5.14
N VAL A 49 4.15 5.59 -4.37
CA VAL A 49 3.13 4.67 -3.84
C VAL A 49 2.21 5.41 -2.86
N GLY A 50 2.78 6.10 -1.86
CA GLY A 50 2.00 6.83 -0.86
C GLY A 50 1.14 7.94 -1.45
N GLY A 51 1.69 8.71 -2.39
CA GLY A 51 0.96 9.75 -3.11
C GLY A 51 -0.15 9.17 -4.00
N GLY A 52 0.11 8.06 -4.69
CA GLY A 52 -0.90 7.35 -5.48
C GLY A 52 -2.08 6.87 -4.61
N LEU A 53 -1.78 6.27 -3.45
CA LEU A 53 -2.80 5.86 -2.48
C LEU A 53 -3.56 7.09 -1.97
N ALA A 54 -2.87 8.14 -1.51
CA ALA A 54 -3.50 9.36 -0.99
C ALA A 54 -4.41 10.04 -2.04
N ALA A 55 -3.99 10.05 -3.31
CA ALA A 55 -4.82 10.54 -4.40
C ALA A 55 -6.10 9.69 -4.57
N ALA A 56 -6.01 8.36 -4.50
CA ALA A 56 -7.18 7.50 -4.51
C ALA A 56 -8.14 7.82 -3.36
N TYR A 57 -7.62 8.06 -2.15
CA TYR A 57 -8.42 8.50 -1.00
C TYR A 57 -9.14 9.83 -1.22
N LEU A 58 -8.48 10.78 -1.86
CA LEU A 58 -9.04 12.12 -2.12
C LEU A 58 -10.10 12.11 -3.23
N ARG A 59 -10.06 11.14 -4.17
CA ARG A 59 -11.03 10.99 -5.27
C ARG A 59 -12.33 10.30 -4.88
N THR A 60 -12.32 9.51 -3.80
CA THR A 60 -13.52 8.80 -3.35
C THR A 60 -14.44 9.71 -2.51
N PRO A 61 -15.73 9.85 -2.86
CA PRO A 61 -16.70 10.49 -1.98
C PRO A 61 -16.75 9.72 -0.65
N ALA A 62 -16.50 10.39 0.47
CA ALA A 62 -16.45 9.71 1.76
C ALA A 62 -17.86 9.21 2.16
N PRO A 63 -18.07 7.90 2.42
CA PRO A 63 -19.18 7.51 3.25
C PRO A 63 -18.89 7.97 4.69
N ARG A 64 -19.97 8.42 5.37
CA ARG A 64 -20.09 8.85 6.77
C ARG A 64 -18.81 8.70 7.63
N ARG A 65 -18.31 9.86 8.10
CA ARG A 65 -17.41 10.11 9.26
C ARG A 65 -16.59 8.90 9.76
N GLY A 66 -15.30 8.82 9.40
CA GLY A 66 -14.31 8.04 10.17
C GLY A 66 -13.19 7.39 9.34
N LEU A 67 -13.53 6.69 8.26
CA LEU A 67 -12.55 5.83 7.55
C LEU A 67 -11.55 6.59 6.65
N GLY A 68 -11.90 7.81 6.21
CA GLY A 68 -11.00 8.63 5.37
C GLY A 68 -9.76 9.13 6.10
N PRO A 69 -9.93 9.80 7.25
CA PRO A 69 -8.81 10.24 8.08
C PRO A 69 -7.92 9.08 8.55
N LEU A 70 -8.52 7.93 8.91
CA LEU A 70 -7.76 6.75 9.34
C LEU A 70 -6.83 6.22 8.25
N GLY A 71 -7.33 6.07 7.02
CA GLY A 71 -6.51 5.62 5.90
C GLY A 71 -5.37 6.56 5.55
N LEU A 72 -5.61 7.88 5.56
CA LEU A 72 -4.56 8.88 5.40
C LEU A 72 -3.54 8.85 6.56
N GLY A 73 -4.02 8.67 7.79
CA GLY A 73 -3.17 8.50 8.95
C GLY A 73 -2.23 7.30 8.81
N PHE A 74 -2.75 6.16 8.34
CA PHE A 74 -1.93 4.99 8.03
C PHE A 74 -0.89 5.26 6.93
N ILE A 75 -1.26 5.98 5.86
CA ILE A 75 -0.29 6.37 4.82
C ILE A 75 0.83 7.24 5.43
N VAL A 76 0.49 8.27 6.20
CA VAL A 76 1.48 9.17 6.80
C VAL A 76 2.39 8.42 7.78
N ALA A 77 1.82 7.59 8.64
CA ALA A 77 2.59 6.78 9.59
C ALA A 77 3.51 5.78 8.87
N SER A 78 3.01 5.14 7.82
CA SER A 78 3.80 4.23 6.98
C SER A 78 4.95 4.97 6.29
N GLN A 79 4.69 6.15 5.71
CA GLN A 79 5.74 6.96 5.08
C GLN A 79 6.80 7.41 6.09
N ALA A 80 6.40 7.86 7.28
CA ALA A 80 7.35 8.24 8.32
C ALA A 80 8.24 7.05 8.72
N ALA A 81 7.65 5.88 8.99
CA ALA A 81 8.39 4.67 9.32
C ALA A 81 9.32 4.24 8.18
N PHE A 82 8.84 4.31 6.93
CA PHE A 82 9.63 3.97 5.74
C PHE A 82 10.84 4.90 5.58
N LEU A 83 10.65 6.21 5.71
CA LEU A 83 11.74 7.17 5.60
C LEU A 83 12.79 6.97 6.69
N LEU A 84 12.37 6.64 7.91
CA LEU A 84 13.29 6.25 8.97
C LEU A 84 14.08 4.99 8.59
N LEU A 85 13.43 3.95 8.05
CA LEU A 85 14.11 2.73 7.57
C LEU A 85 15.13 3.01 6.45
N VAL A 86 14.81 3.94 5.54
CA VAL A 86 15.64 4.26 4.38
C VAL A 86 16.85 5.12 4.77
N TRP A 87 16.64 6.16 5.57
CA TRP A 87 17.66 7.18 5.82
C TRP A 87 18.46 7.01 7.10
N THR A 88 18.07 6.07 7.97
CA THR A 88 18.76 5.82 9.23
C THR A 88 19.26 4.39 9.31
N ASP A 89 20.04 4.09 10.35
CA ASP A 89 20.47 2.72 10.65
C ASP A 89 19.43 1.91 11.42
N TRP A 90 18.24 2.47 11.66
CA TRP A 90 17.13 1.78 12.33
C TRP A 90 16.50 0.66 11.49
N LYS A 91 16.99 0.42 10.26
CA LYS A 91 16.71 -0.78 9.48
C LYS A 91 17.09 -2.09 10.20
N GLN A 92 17.91 -2.03 11.25
CA GLN A 92 18.19 -3.19 12.10
C GLN A 92 17.09 -3.45 13.14
N GLU A 93 16.22 -2.47 13.40
CA GLU A 93 15.18 -2.56 14.41
C GLU A 93 13.93 -3.26 13.85
N ALA A 94 13.69 -4.49 14.30
CA ALA A 94 12.52 -5.26 13.88
C ALA A 94 11.19 -4.54 14.17
N LEU A 95 11.13 -3.76 15.26
CA LEU A 95 9.93 -2.99 15.61
C LEU A 95 9.57 -1.97 14.52
N LEU A 96 10.56 -1.31 13.92
CA LEU A 96 10.29 -0.29 12.91
C LEU A 96 9.78 -0.93 11.60
N TRP A 97 10.33 -2.08 11.21
CA TRP A 97 9.78 -2.88 10.11
C TRP A 97 8.34 -3.30 10.37
N ARG A 98 8.03 -3.75 11.59
CA ARG A 98 6.67 -4.12 11.99
C ARG A 98 5.72 -2.93 11.92
N LEU A 99 6.13 -1.77 12.43
CA LEU A 99 5.32 -0.55 12.38
C LEU A 99 5.06 -0.09 10.94
N TRP A 100 6.10 -0.12 10.09
CA TRP A 100 5.96 0.23 8.68
C TRP A 100 4.95 -0.69 7.99
N TRP A 101 5.09 -2.00 8.16
CA TRP A 101 4.21 -2.97 7.54
C TRP A 101 2.78 -2.95 8.12
N ALA A 102 2.64 -2.82 9.44
CA ALA A 102 1.35 -2.75 10.14
C ALA A 102 0.55 -1.47 9.79
N THR A 103 1.19 -0.46 9.22
CA THR A 103 0.53 0.75 8.70
C THR A 103 0.38 0.72 7.18
N ALA A 104 1.36 0.16 6.45
CA ALA A 104 1.31 -0.01 5.00
C ALA A 104 0.15 -0.90 4.56
N VAL A 105 0.00 -2.10 5.16
CA VAL A 105 -1.01 -3.08 4.75
C VAL A 105 -2.43 -2.55 4.94
N PRO A 106 -2.83 -2.01 6.10
CA PRO A 106 -4.16 -1.40 6.24
C PRO A 106 -4.39 -0.24 5.28
N SER A 107 -3.36 0.58 5.01
CA SER A 107 -3.49 1.69 4.04
C SER A 107 -3.83 1.19 2.64
N LEU A 108 -3.19 0.10 2.19
CA LEU A 108 -3.41 -0.56 0.90
C LEU A 108 -4.80 -1.20 0.84
N VAL A 109 -5.19 -1.96 1.86
CA VAL A 109 -6.51 -2.61 1.97
C VAL A 109 -7.62 -1.59 1.82
N VAL A 110 -7.56 -0.50 2.59
CA VAL A 110 -8.60 0.53 2.59
C VAL A 110 -8.57 1.32 1.27
N ALA A 111 -7.40 1.57 0.68
CA ALA A 111 -7.29 2.17 -0.65
C ALA A 111 -7.91 1.28 -1.74
N HIS A 112 -7.64 -0.02 -1.71
CA HIS A 112 -8.16 -0.99 -2.66
C HIS A 112 -9.69 -1.06 -2.58
N LEU A 113 -10.25 -1.19 -1.38
CA LEU A 113 -11.70 -1.13 -1.18
C LEU A 113 -12.29 0.16 -1.74
N ARG A 114 -11.64 1.30 -1.51
CA ARG A 114 -12.08 2.59 -2.06
C ARG A 114 -12.09 2.62 -3.59
N VAL A 115 -11.03 2.10 -4.22
CA VAL A 115 -10.95 1.98 -5.69
C VAL A 115 -12.04 1.06 -6.22
N LEU A 116 -12.30 -0.07 -5.57
CA LEU A 116 -13.39 -0.99 -5.92
C LEU A 116 -14.77 -0.31 -5.82
N ARG A 117 -14.98 0.54 -4.81
CA ARG A 117 -16.21 1.34 -4.71
C ARG A 117 -16.34 2.35 -5.84
N LEU A 118 -15.25 2.99 -6.25
CA LEU A 118 -15.26 3.89 -7.43
C LEU A 118 -15.57 3.15 -8.72
N ALA A 119 -15.08 1.91 -8.85
CA ALA A 119 -15.33 1.05 -9.99
C ALA A 119 -16.78 0.53 -10.07
N GLY A 120 -17.64 0.87 -9.09
CA GLY A 120 -19.06 0.55 -9.12
C GLY A 120 -19.49 -0.61 -8.23
N ILE A 121 -18.60 -1.21 -7.43
CA ILE A 121 -19.02 -2.30 -6.52
C ILE A 121 -20.09 -1.81 -5.55
N ALA A 122 -21.23 -2.50 -5.59
CA ALA A 122 -22.34 -2.38 -4.66
C ALA A 122 -22.04 -3.16 -3.36
N TRP A 123 -21.72 -2.47 -2.26
CA TRP A 123 -21.35 -3.09 -0.98
C TRP A 123 -22.48 -3.83 -0.27
N ASP A 124 -23.71 -3.58 -0.67
CA ASP A 124 -24.93 -4.27 -0.24
C ASP A 124 -25.12 -5.62 -0.96
N SER A 125 -24.53 -5.80 -2.14
CA SER A 125 -24.58 -7.07 -2.87
C SER A 125 -23.78 -8.19 -2.19
N PRO A 126 -24.16 -9.48 -2.37
CA PRO A 126 -23.34 -10.61 -1.90
C PRO A 126 -21.92 -10.59 -2.46
N PHE A 127 -21.77 -10.24 -3.74
CA PHE A 127 -20.47 -10.14 -4.42
C PHE A 127 -19.58 -9.04 -3.81
N GLY A 128 -20.15 -7.85 -3.57
CA GLY A 128 -19.42 -6.75 -2.94
C GLY A 128 -19.01 -7.07 -1.51
N ARG A 129 -19.89 -7.69 -0.71
CA ARG A 129 -19.56 -8.13 0.66
C ARG A 129 -18.49 -9.20 0.68
N GLY A 130 -18.58 -10.20 -0.21
CA GLY A 130 -17.58 -11.26 -0.34
C GLY A 130 -16.21 -10.71 -0.72
N THR A 131 -16.17 -9.80 -1.69
CA THR A 131 -14.93 -9.10 -2.10
C THR A 131 -14.34 -8.31 -0.95
N ALA A 132 -15.15 -7.50 -0.26
CA ALA A 132 -14.68 -6.70 0.86
C ALA A 132 -14.12 -7.59 1.99
N ALA A 133 -14.84 -8.64 2.35
CA ALA A 133 -14.39 -9.60 3.35
C ALA A 133 -13.09 -10.29 2.94
N ALA A 134 -12.96 -10.69 1.67
CA ALA A 134 -11.74 -11.32 1.16
C ALA A 134 -10.53 -10.39 1.23
N VAL A 135 -10.68 -9.14 0.79
CA VAL A 135 -9.61 -8.12 0.82
C VAL A 135 -9.22 -7.76 2.26
N VAL A 136 -10.19 -7.62 3.17
CA VAL A 136 -9.92 -7.37 4.59
C VAL A 136 -9.24 -8.56 5.24
N ALA A 137 -9.72 -9.79 5.00
CA ALA A 137 -9.11 -11.00 5.55
C ALA A 137 -7.69 -11.20 5.04
N HIS A 138 -7.43 -10.92 3.75
CA HIS A 138 -6.09 -10.94 3.18
C HIS A 138 -5.17 -9.93 3.88
N GLY A 139 -5.61 -8.68 4.04
CA GLY A 139 -4.87 -7.67 4.77
C GLY A 139 -4.57 -8.07 6.22
N ALA A 140 -5.57 -8.59 6.93
CA ALA A 140 -5.41 -9.06 8.30
C ALA A 140 -4.42 -10.21 8.40
N GLY A 141 -4.44 -11.16 7.47
CA GLY A 141 -3.49 -12.27 7.41
C GLY A 141 -2.04 -11.78 7.28
N TRP A 142 -1.78 -10.79 6.44
CA TRP A 142 -0.45 -10.19 6.34
C TRP A 142 -0.04 -9.55 7.67
N VAL A 143 -0.91 -8.75 8.30
CA VAL A 143 -0.61 -8.12 9.59
C VAL A 143 -0.30 -9.17 10.66
N VAL A 144 -1.01 -10.30 10.69
CA VAL A 144 -0.71 -11.41 11.61
C VAL A 144 0.69 -11.97 11.34
N LEU A 145 1.08 -12.17 10.09
CA LEU A 145 2.44 -12.60 9.75
C LEU A 145 3.51 -11.57 10.14
N ILE A 146 3.20 -10.28 10.09
CA ILE A 146 4.15 -9.24 10.46
C ILE A 146 4.37 -9.21 11.98
N LEU A 147 3.33 -9.52 12.77
CA LEU A 147 3.35 -9.46 14.23
C LEU A 147 3.88 -10.74 14.90
N ARG A 148 4.13 -11.80 14.15
CA ARG A 148 4.72 -13.04 14.67
C ARG A 148 6.11 -12.81 15.25
N GLY A 149 6.50 -13.67 16.20
CA GLY A 149 7.81 -13.59 16.88
C GLY A 149 9.00 -13.64 15.90
N ASP A 150 9.02 -14.63 15.02
CA ASP A 150 10.04 -14.80 13.98
C ASP A 150 9.42 -14.53 12.60
N ILE A 151 9.67 -13.35 12.03
CA ILE A 151 9.07 -12.92 10.75
C ILE A 151 9.60 -13.75 9.56
N LEU A 152 10.81 -14.31 9.66
CA LEU A 152 11.50 -14.93 8.53
C LEU A 152 11.19 -16.43 8.40
N ALA A 153 10.74 -17.09 9.46
CA ALA A 153 10.37 -18.50 9.34
C ALA A 153 9.22 -18.69 8.33
N ASP A 154 9.16 -19.83 7.67
CA ASP A 154 8.15 -20.06 6.65
C ASP A 154 6.74 -20.13 7.26
N PRO A 155 5.75 -19.42 6.67
CA PRO A 155 4.36 -19.62 7.05
C PRO A 155 3.90 -21.04 6.65
N PRO A 156 2.95 -21.65 7.39
CA PRO A 156 2.39 -22.93 7.01
C PRO A 156 1.81 -22.92 5.59
N GLY A 157 1.99 -23.99 4.82
CA GLY A 157 1.53 -24.04 3.42
C GLY A 157 0.03 -23.77 3.24
N TRP A 158 -0.82 -24.21 4.19
CA TRP A 158 -2.25 -23.91 4.17
C TRP A 158 -2.54 -22.41 4.28
N PHE A 159 -1.73 -21.68 5.06
CA PHE A 159 -1.87 -20.24 5.24
C PHE A 159 -1.56 -19.51 3.93
N VAL A 160 -0.46 -19.91 3.27
CA VAL A 160 -0.10 -19.37 1.95
C VAL A 160 -1.21 -19.63 0.93
N ALA A 161 -1.79 -20.84 0.93
CA ALA A 161 -2.90 -21.18 0.04
C ALA A 161 -4.13 -20.29 0.30
N VAL A 162 -4.54 -20.12 1.55
CA VAL A 162 -5.66 -19.24 1.94
C VAL A 162 -5.39 -17.80 1.50
N MET A 163 -4.20 -17.28 1.76
CA MET A 163 -3.81 -15.94 1.36
C MET A 163 -3.81 -15.78 -0.16
N GLY A 164 -3.32 -16.77 -0.91
CA GLY A 164 -3.36 -16.79 -2.36
C GLY A 164 -4.80 -16.71 -2.89
N VAL A 165 -5.73 -17.50 -2.35
CA VAL A 165 -7.14 -17.47 -2.74
C VAL A 165 -7.79 -16.13 -2.44
N LEU A 166 -7.57 -15.57 -1.25
CA LEU A 166 -8.14 -14.28 -0.85
C LEU A 166 -7.59 -13.13 -1.73
N GLY A 167 -6.30 -13.16 -2.04
CA GLY A 167 -5.66 -12.19 -2.93
C GLY A 167 -6.19 -12.29 -4.36
N ALA A 168 -6.33 -13.51 -4.89
CA ALA A 168 -6.90 -13.76 -6.21
C ALA A 168 -8.35 -13.28 -6.29
N ALA A 169 -9.17 -13.50 -5.25
CA ALA A 169 -10.55 -13.02 -5.21
C ALA A 169 -10.62 -11.48 -5.31
N GLY A 170 -9.75 -10.75 -4.60
CA GLY A 170 -9.66 -9.29 -4.69
C GLY A 170 -9.19 -8.81 -6.07
N ALA A 171 -8.22 -9.50 -6.68
CA ALA A 171 -7.74 -9.20 -8.02
C ALA A 171 -8.81 -9.44 -9.10
N VAL A 172 -9.52 -10.58 -9.04
CA VAL A 172 -10.63 -10.90 -9.95
C VAL A 172 -11.75 -9.89 -9.80
N ALA A 173 -12.13 -9.53 -8.57
CA ALA A 173 -13.15 -8.51 -8.35
C ALA A 173 -12.73 -7.14 -8.91
N THR A 174 -11.43 -6.84 -8.92
CA THR A 174 -10.91 -5.67 -9.61
C THR A 174 -11.10 -5.84 -11.12
N ALA A 175 -10.54 -6.89 -11.72
CA ALA A 175 -10.63 -7.13 -13.16
C ALA A 175 -12.07 -7.10 -13.70
N VAL A 176 -13.02 -7.76 -13.02
CA VAL A 176 -14.44 -7.81 -13.43
C VAL A 176 -15.11 -6.44 -13.43
N GLN A 177 -14.70 -5.53 -12.55
CA GLN A 177 -15.33 -4.21 -12.43
C GLN A 177 -14.74 -3.17 -13.38
N TRP A 178 -13.56 -3.46 -13.92
CA TRP A 178 -12.87 -2.59 -14.88
C TRP A 178 -12.94 -3.13 -16.32
N ALA A 179 -13.56 -4.30 -16.53
CA ALA A 179 -13.87 -4.88 -17.83
C ALA A 179 -15.25 -4.42 -18.32
#